data_AF-A0A9E2ARV9-F1
#
_entry.id   AF-A0A9E2ARV9-F1
#
_cell.length_a   1.000
_cell.length_b   1.000
_cell.length_c   1.000
_cell.angle_alpha   90.00
_cell.angle_beta   90.00
_cell.angle_gamma   90.00
#
_symmetry.space_group_name_H-M   'P 1'
#
loop_
_entity.id
_entity.type
_entity.pdbx_description
1 polymer ?
#
loop_
_entity_poly.entity_id
_entity_poly.type
_entity_poly.pdbx_seq_one_letter_code
_entity_poly.pdbx_strand_id
1 'polypeptide(L)'
;MKRTFNFKVIACLMAMVAVSCTNLEIEQTDSIIDEGSSGGTFGGVADVDAAVQDLYNSVYGQLGDQANFFALNEVSTDETLVPTRGTDWGDNGIWRTLHAHTWSPTHQYVLNTWNNLNQNVFRATEIIDPASSASAVRKAEAQFLRAFSMFFVLDFWGIAPFRGVNDGADVDPAVLTSSEAYNLIMDDLNDAVGNLPVVGPSAGLNRASRASANFLRAKVMLNSERYTGSAPNYQAVIDAVDAIEADGFALQSGYFDIFKEAVDNETIWFVNTSVGNRIWNGMHYNQVAPDNTGGGWNGFTTLAEFYDKFEGASNTNFVGDMQEERRGWVPDATNADATNLGIGYGFLIGQQYDVNGNPLNDRGGNPLVFSKSLPGLSGNTEETGIRIIKYHPVNGSFANHEIVFRYADAHLMRAEAMFRMGTDATLEMNTLRSLRGASPLGSVSESAILDERARELYVEFWRRNDLLRFNQYTANWEFKEPTSVGDLNRRLYPIPINALLSNPNLVQNPGY
;
A
#
# COMPACT_ATOMS: atom_id res chain seq x y z
N MET A 1 -17.31 81.31 33.45
CA MET A 1 -17.96 81.86 32.23
C MET A 1 -17.92 80.80 31.14
N LYS A 2 -18.96 80.79 30.30
CA LYS A 2 -19.36 79.75 29.34
C LYS A 2 -18.26 79.31 28.35
N ARG A 3 -18.37 78.02 27.98
CA ARG A 3 -17.80 77.36 26.81
C ARG A 3 -18.10 78.13 25.52
N THR A 4 -17.11 78.19 24.63
CA THR A 4 -17.32 78.21 23.17
C THR A 4 -16.53 77.04 22.58
N PHE A 5 -17.31 76.12 21.99
CA PHE A 5 -16.87 74.90 21.33
C PHE A 5 -16.35 75.26 19.92
N ASN A 6 -15.15 74.81 19.55
CA ASN A 6 -14.67 74.92 18.17
C ASN A 6 -14.89 73.58 17.44
N PHE A 7 -15.94 73.59 16.64
CA PHE A 7 -16.64 72.48 15.99
C PHE A 7 -15.94 71.98 14.70
N LYS A 8 -14.61 71.82 14.70
CA LYS A 8 -13.87 71.46 13.47
C LYS A 8 -12.98 70.22 13.52
N VAL A 9 -12.77 69.61 14.70
CA VAL A 9 -11.90 68.42 14.81
C VAL A 9 -12.68 67.11 15.02
N ILE A 10 -13.97 67.19 15.37
CA ILE A 10 -14.83 66.01 15.55
C ILE A 10 -15.49 65.55 14.22
N ALA A 11 -15.46 66.38 13.17
CA ALA A 11 -16.04 66.04 11.88
C ALA A 11 -15.16 65.08 11.02
N CYS A 12 -13.87 64.93 11.32
CA CYS A 12 -12.99 64.02 10.57
C CYS A 12 -12.83 62.62 11.18
N LEU A 13 -13.28 62.39 12.42
CA LEU A 13 -13.23 61.06 13.04
C LEU A 13 -14.55 60.29 12.97
N MET A 14 -15.64 60.92 12.53
CA MET A 14 -16.97 60.32 12.45
C MET A 14 -17.39 59.95 11.01
N ALA A 15 -16.49 60.12 10.03
CA ALA A 15 -16.74 59.80 8.62
C ALA A 15 -16.15 58.43 8.19
N MET A 16 -15.53 57.66 9.09
CA MET A 16 -14.92 56.36 8.78
C MET A 16 -15.70 55.14 9.33
N VAL A 17 -16.99 55.30 9.69
CA VAL A 17 -17.79 54.18 10.26
C VAL A 17 -19.09 53.92 9.47
N ALA A 18 -19.27 54.49 8.27
CA ALA A 18 -20.53 54.37 7.52
C ALA A 18 -20.39 53.78 6.11
N VAL A 19 -19.40 52.91 5.87
CA VAL A 19 -19.39 52.02 4.69
C VAL A 19 -19.09 50.59 5.16
N SER A 20 -20.06 50.00 5.87
CA SER A 20 -20.10 48.58 6.21
C SER A 20 -21.39 47.98 5.68
N CYS A 21 -21.58 48.12 4.38
CA CYS A 21 -22.40 47.23 3.58
C CYS A 21 -21.60 46.95 2.31
N THR A 22 -20.47 46.26 2.43
CA THR A 22 -20.02 45.46 1.29
C THR A 22 -21.08 44.39 1.12
N ASN A 23 -21.89 44.51 0.06
CA ASN A 23 -22.62 43.36 -0.47
C ASN A 23 -21.54 42.34 -0.84
N LEU A 24 -21.29 41.38 0.04
CA LEU A 24 -20.52 40.19 -0.28
C LEU A 24 -21.44 39.28 -1.08
N GLU A 25 -21.68 39.64 -2.35
CA GLU A 25 -21.92 38.60 -3.33
C GLU A 25 -20.59 37.90 -3.50
N ILE A 26 -20.47 36.77 -2.80
CA ILE A 26 -19.39 35.82 -3.01
C ILE A 26 -19.57 35.34 -4.46
N GLU A 27 -18.72 35.76 -5.38
CA GLU A 27 -18.58 35.02 -6.63
C GLU A 27 -17.92 33.67 -6.28
N GLN A 28 -18.78 32.67 -6.10
CA GLN A 28 -18.43 31.31 -5.70
C GLN A 28 -17.86 30.58 -6.91
N THR A 29 -16.55 30.64 -7.09
CA THR A 29 -15.87 29.92 -8.18
C THR A 29 -15.41 28.52 -7.79
N ASP A 30 -15.54 28.12 -6.51
CA ASP A 30 -14.86 26.92 -6.00
C ASP A 30 -15.67 26.12 -4.95
N SER A 31 -16.99 26.32 -4.89
CA SER A 31 -17.86 25.51 -4.04
C SER A 31 -19.19 25.29 -4.73
N ILE A 32 -19.52 24.03 -5.01
CA ILE A 32 -20.88 23.62 -5.34
C ILE A 32 -21.65 23.65 -4.02
N ILE A 33 -22.41 24.71 -3.79
CA ILE A 33 -23.52 24.65 -2.85
C ILE A 33 -24.65 23.98 -3.63
N ASP A 34 -25.04 22.77 -3.21
CA ASP A 34 -26.40 22.32 -3.52
C ASP A 34 -27.34 23.25 -2.76
N GLU A 35 -28.12 24.06 -3.47
CA GLU A 35 -29.09 24.98 -2.85
C GLU A 35 -30.18 24.24 -2.02
N GLY A 36 -30.15 22.90 -1.95
CA GLY A 36 -30.90 22.08 -1.01
C GLY A 36 -30.37 22.01 0.43
N SER A 37 -29.13 22.43 0.73
CA SER A 37 -28.49 22.10 2.03
C SER A 37 -28.76 23.09 3.18
N SER A 38 -29.94 23.69 3.24
CA SER A 38 -30.44 24.32 4.48
C SER A 38 -31.49 23.41 5.12
N GLY A 39 -31.06 22.18 5.45
CA GLY A 39 -31.86 21.16 6.14
C GLY A 39 -32.26 19.91 5.32
N GLY A 40 -31.71 19.72 4.12
CA GLY A 40 -32.15 18.70 3.16
C GLY A 40 -31.35 17.39 3.19
N THR A 41 -32.08 16.28 3.11
CA THR A 41 -31.59 14.91 2.80
C THR A 41 -30.64 14.91 1.61
N PHE A 42 -29.60 14.06 1.65
CA PHE A 42 -28.68 13.82 0.55
C PHE A 42 -29.44 13.53 -0.76
N GLY A 43 -29.20 14.36 -1.78
CA GLY A 43 -29.90 14.31 -3.06
C GLY A 43 -29.36 13.26 -4.05
N GLY A 44 -28.29 12.56 -3.70
CA GLY A 44 -27.57 11.65 -4.60
C GLY A 44 -26.40 12.32 -5.34
N VAL A 45 -25.49 11.49 -5.84
CA VAL A 45 -24.39 11.90 -6.72
C VAL A 45 -24.95 12.21 -8.11
N ALA A 46 -24.71 13.43 -8.62
CA ALA A 46 -25.23 13.88 -9.92
C ALA A 46 -24.64 13.12 -11.12
N ASP A 47 -23.33 12.85 -11.09
CA ASP A 47 -22.63 12.06 -12.11
C ASP A 47 -21.89 10.88 -11.45
N VAL A 48 -22.58 9.73 -11.41
CA VAL A 48 -22.06 8.51 -10.81
C VAL A 48 -20.81 7.99 -11.53
N ASP A 49 -20.75 8.11 -12.86
CA ASP A 49 -19.60 7.61 -13.64
C ASP A 49 -18.34 8.41 -13.32
N ALA A 50 -18.46 9.75 -13.26
CA ALA A 50 -17.37 10.63 -12.87
C ALA A 50 -16.95 10.38 -11.41
N ALA A 51 -17.90 10.26 -10.49
CA ALA A 51 -17.59 10.02 -9.07
C ALA A 51 -16.88 8.67 -8.83
N VAL A 52 -17.29 7.61 -9.53
CA VAL A 52 -16.59 6.31 -9.49
C VAL A 52 -15.18 6.44 -10.05
N GLN A 53 -15.00 7.15 -11.18
CA GLN A 53 -13.68 7.38 -11.76
C GLN A 53 -12.77 8.16 -10.81
N ASP A 54 -13.27 9.19 -10.14
CA ASP A 54 -12.52 9.99 -9.17
C ASP A 54 -12.14 9.18 -7.92
N LEU A 55 -13.01 8.27 -7.49
CA LEU A 55 -12.71 7.33 -6.41
C LEU A 55 -11.57 6.37 -6.80
N TYR A 56 -11.60 5.81 -8.01
CA TYR A 56 -10.47 5.02 -8.52
C TYR A 56 -9.19 5.83 -8.60
N ASN A 57 -9.23 7.04 -9.17
CA ASN A 57 -8.06 7.92 -9.27
C ASN A 57 -7.44 8.21 -7.89
N SER A 58 -8.29 8.40 -6.89
CA SER A 58 -7.86 8.61 -5.50
C SER A 58 -7.14 7.39 -4.95
N VAL A 59 -7.74 6.20 -5.11
CA VAL A 59 -7.13 4.93 -4.69
C VAL A 59 -5.81 4.68 -5.43
N TYR A 60 -5.72 4.98 -6.73
CA TYR A 60 -4.52 4.80 -7.53
C TYR A 60 -3.37 5.68 -7.06
N GLY A 61 -3.65 6.97 -6.85
CA GLY A 61 -2.64 7.89 -6.33
C GLY A 61 -2.15 7.52 -4.94
N GLN A 62 -3.03 7.00 -4.08
CA GLN A 62 -2.68 6.57 -2.72
C GLN A 62 -1.82 5.30 -2.70
N LEU A 63 -2.08 4.36 -3.61
CA LEU A 63 -1.31 3.12 -3.73
C LEU A 63 0.02 3.32 -4.46
N GLY A 64 0.07 4.26 -5.42
CA GLY A 64 1.28 4.59 -6.19
C GLY A 64 2.39 5.30 -5.42
N ASP A 65 2.09 5.78 -4.21
CA ASP A 65 3.07 6.47 -3.36
C ASP A 65 4.05 5.48 -2.70
N GLN A 66 5.29 5.92 -2.45
CA GLN A 66 6.27 5.22 -1.63
C GLN A 66 6.13 5.51 -0.12
N ALA A 67 5.46 6.60 0.23
CA ALA A 67 5.16 6.97 1.60
C ALA A 67 3.79 6.44 2.03
N ASN A 68 3.27 6.94 3.16
CA ASN A 68 1.88 6.74 3.58
C ASN A 68 1.48 5.25 3.57
N PHE A 69 0.53 4.85 2.71
CA PHE A 69 -0.03 3.50 2.66
C PHE A 69 1.05 2.42 2.45
N PHE A 70 1.97 2.62 1.49
CA PHE A 70 3.06 1.68 1.24
C PHE A 70 3.98 1.58 2.46
N ALA A 71 4.37 2.72 3.03
CA ALA A 71 5.26 2.76 4.20
C ALA A 71 4.66 2.03 5.40
N LEU A 72 3.35 2.17 5.64
CA LEU A 72 2.68 1.47 6.72
C LEU A 72 2.60 -0.05 6.51
N ASN A 73 2.55 -0.52 5.25
CA ASN A 73 2.50 -1.95 4.95
C ASN A 73 3.87 -2.62 4.83
N GLU A 74 4.91 -1.89 4.41
CA GLU A 74 6.21 -2.47 4.07
C GLU A 74 7.35 -2.01 4.99
N VAL A 75 7.50 -0.70 5.21
CA VAL A 75 8.61 -0.16 6.04
C VAL A 75 8.45 -0.51 7.52
N SER A 76 7.22 -0.82 7.95
CA SER A 76 6.92 -1.29 9.31
C SER A 76 7.14 -2.79 9.52
N THR A 77 7.79 -3.49 8.57
CA THR A 77 7.94 -4.96 8.59
C THR A 77 9.40 -5.39 8.61
N ASP A 78 9.64 -6.70 8.60
CA ASP A 78 10.97 -7.31 8.48
C ASP A 78 11.56 -7.21 7.06
N GLU A 79 10.81 -6.67 6.10
CA GLU A 79 11.19 -6.69 4.70
C GLU A 79 12.02 -5.49 4.26
N THR A 80 11.56 -4.28 4.62
CA THR A 80 12.05 -3.04 4.04
C THR A 80 12.55 -2.10 5.14
N LEU A 81 13.73 -1.51 4.90
CA LEU A 81 14.29 -0.41 5.68
C LEU A 81 14.51 0.80 4.76
N VAL A 82 14.25 2.00 5.29
CA VAL A 82 14.68 3.27 4.70
C VAL A 82 15.64 3.93 5.69
N PRO A 83 16.95 3.71 5.54
CA PRO A 83 17.94 4.25 6.46
C PRO A 83 18.30 5.70 6.09
N THR A 84 18.78 6.47 7.06
CA THR A 84 19.36 7.79 6.77
C THR A 84 20.75 7.64 6.14
N ARG A 85 20.94 8.22 4.96
CA ARG A 85 22.18 8.18 4.17
C ARG A 85 22.76 9.59 4.02
N GLY A 86 23.80 9.89 4.78
CA GLY A 86 24.34 11.26 4.83
C GLY A 86 23.26 12.28 5.21
N THR A 87 22.95 13.20 4.31
CA THR A 87 21.89 14.22 4.47
C THR A 87 20.52 13.78 3.94
N ASP A 88 20.46 12.67 3.20
CA ASP A 88 19.28 12.19 2.52
C ASP A 88 18.53 11.16 3.39
N TRP A 89 17.22 11.05 3.20
CA TRP A 89 16.36 10.07 3.90
C TRP A 89 16.38 10.19 5.43
N GLY A 90 16.78 11.36 5.93
CA GLY A 90 16.68 11.73 7.33
C GLY A 90 15.23 11.98 7.73
N ASP A 91 14.52 12.81 6.95
CA ASP A 91 13.07 13.13 7.03
C ASP A 91 12.51 13.23 8.45
N ASN A 92 13.28 13.87 9.35
CA ASN A 92 12.96 13.99 10.78
C ASN A 92 12.67 12.65 11.49
N GLY A 93 13.23 11.55 10.99
CA GLY A 93 13.12 10.21 11.54
C GLY A 93 11.87 9.43 11.15
N ILE A 94 10.98 9.98 10.31
CA ILE A 94 9.65 9.39 10.03
C ILE A 94 9.71 7.93 9.58
N TRP A 95 10.62 7.59 8.67
CA TRP A 95 10.82 6.22 8.20
C TRP A 95 11.36 5.29 9.29
N ARG A 96 12.33 5.78 10.05
CA ARG A 96 13.04 5.00 11.08
C ARG A 96 12.12 4.69 12.25
N THR A 97 11.17 5.58 12.57
CA THR A 97 10.15 5.30 13.57
C THR A 97 9.17 4.21 13.13
N LEU A 98 8.89 4.10 11.84
CA LEU A 98 8.14 2.96 11.28
C LEU A 98 8.91 1.66 11.43
N HIS A 99 10.16 1.61 10.98
CA HIS A 99 10.96 0.38 11.04
C HIS A 99 11.22 -0.09 12.48
N ALA A 100 11.55 0.85 13.39
CA ALA A 100 11.88 0.56 14.78
C ALA A 100 10.64 0.28 15.66
N HIS A 101 9.41 0.46 15.13
CA HIS A 101 8.17 0.36 15.88
C HIS A 101 8.06 1.37 17.04
N THR A 102 8.47 2.61 16.78
CA THR A 102 8.49 3.72 17.77
C THR A 102 7.63 4.92 17.35
N TRP A 103 6.73 4.75 16.37
CA TRP A 103 5.79 5.77 15.95
C TRP A 103 4.86 6.23 17.09
N SER A 104 4.34 7.45 16.95
CA SER A 104 3.40 8.09 17.88
C SER A 104 2.08 8.47 17.19
N PRO A 105 1.04 8.88 17.94
CA PRO A 105 -0.22 9.39 17.37
C PRO A 105 -0.09 10.64 16.48
N THR A 106 1.09 11.28 16.43
CA THR A 106 1.37 12.44 15.57
C THR A 106 2.12 12.06 14.29
N HIS A 107 2.30 10.76 14.02
CA HIS A 107 3.05 10.29 12.85
C HIS A 107 2.33 10.66 11.54
N GLN A 108 2.98 11.44 10.68
CA GLN A 108 2.33 12.03 9.50
C GLN A 108 1.78 10.98 8.52
N TYR A 109 2.52 9.89 8.28
CA TYR A 109 2.04 8.82 7.39
C TYR A 109 0.84 8.06 7.96
N VAL A 110 0.71 7.99 9.30
CA VAL A 110 -0.47 7.37 9.93
C VAL A 110 -1.69 8.29 9.75
N LEU A 111 -1.52 9.60 9.97
CA LEU A 111 -2.58 10.59 9.75
C LEU A 111 -3.03 10.66 8.29
N ASN A 112 -2.10 10.73 7.34
CA ASN A 112 -2.41 10.82 5.92
C ASN A 112 -3.18 9.59 5.44
N THR A 113 -2.70 8.38 5.78
CA THR A 113 -3.37 7.14 5.40
C THR A 113 -4.74 7.03 6.04
N TRP A 114 -4.90 7.43 7.31
CA TRP A 114 -6.22 7.49 7.96
C TRP A 114 -7.19 8.38 7.19
N ASN A 115 -6.78 9.60 6.85
CA ASN A 115 -7.63 10.56 6.14
C ASN A 115 -7.99 10.05 4.75
N ASN A 116 -7.01 9.54 4.00
CA ASN A 116 -7.18 9.04 2.65
C ASN A 116 -8.19 7.88 2.59
N LEU A 117 -8.02 6.87 3.45
CA LEU A 117 -8.90 5.70 3.45
C LEU A 117 -10.32 6.05 3.90
N ASN A 118 -10.48 6.86 4.95
CA ASN A 118 -11.80 7.26 5.42
C ASN A 118 -12.53 8.19 4.42
N GLN A 119 -11.79 9.03 3.69
CA GLN A 119 -12.36 9.83 2.61
C GLN A 119 -12.88 8.93 1.46
N ASN A 120 -12.14 7.88 1.09
CA ASN A 120 -12.62 6.92 0.10
C ASN A 120 -13.89 6.20 0.57
N VAL A 121 -13.96 5.79 1.85
CA VAL A 121 -15.15 5.15 2.43
C VAL A 121 -16.38 6.05 2.33
N PHE A 122 -16.24 7.34 2.64
CA PHE A 122 -17.35 8.29 2.53
C PHE A 122 -17.79 8.51 1.09
N ARG A 123 -16.86 8.79 0.17
CA ARG A 123 -17.17 8.96 -1.27
C ARG A 123 -17.86 7.74 -1.87
N ALA A 124 -17.40 6.54 -1.51
CA ALA A 124 -18.05 5.32 -1.94
C ALA A 124 -19.47 5.20 -1.37
N THR A 125 -19.67 5.59 -0.11
CA THR A 125 -20.99 5.59 0.54
C THR A 125 -21.97 6.54 -0.15
N GLU A 126 -21.52 7.71 -0.61
CA GLU A 126 -22.31 8.62 -1.43
C GLU A 126 -22.75 7.97 -2.76
N ILE A 127 -21.83 7.29 -3.46
CA ILE A 127 -22.14 6.60 -4.72
C ILE A 127 -23.12 5.43 -4.53
N ILE A 128 -22.97 4.68 -3.43
CA ILE A 128 -23.76 3.48 -3.12
C ILE A 128 -25.19 3.82 -2.72
N ASP A 129 -25.42 5.02 -2.16
CA ASP A 129 -26.72 5.44 -1.68
C ASP A 129 -27.80 5.38 -2.79
N PRO A 130 -29.01 4.86 -2.49
CA PRO A 130 -30.07 4.78 -3.49
C PRO A 130 -30.44 6.11 -4.16
N ALA A 131 -30.26 7.26 -3.48
CA ALA A 131 -30.50 8.57 -4.06
C ALA A 131 -29.60 8.84 -5.28
N SER A 132 -28.38 8.29 -5.29
CA SER A 132 -27.43 8.41 -6.40
C SER A 132 -27.83 7.61 -7.64
N SER A 133 -28.80 6.69 -7.53
CA SER A 133 -29.34 5.91 -8.66
C SER A 133 -28.26 5.22 -9.51
N ALA A 134 -27.16 4.79 -8.87
CA ALA A 134 -26.05 4.11 -9.54
C ALA A 134 -26.51 2.81 -10.22
N SER A 135 -25.97 2.52 -11.40
CA SER A 135 -26.18 1.22 -12.05
C SER A 135 -25.61 0.09 -11.17
N ALA A 136 -26.09 -1.14 -11.36
CA ALA A 136 -25.63 -2.29 -10.56
C ALA A 136 -24.10 -2.46 -10.58
N VAL A 137 -23.48 -2.27 -11.75
CA VAL A 137 -22.02 -2.37 -11.91
C VAL A 137 -21.30 -1.22 -11.19
N ARG A 138 -21.77 0.03 -11.33
CA ARG A 138 -21.13 1.19 -10.69
C ARG A 138 -21.25 1.16 -9.18
N LYS A 139 -22.42 0.74 -8.67
CA LYS A 139 -22.63 0.47 -7.25
C LYS A 139 -21.65 -0.61 -6.76
N ALA A 140 -21.51 -1.70 -7.50
CA ALA A 140 -20.63 -2.82 -7.14
C ALA A 140 -19.14 -2.42 -7.13
N GLU A 141 -18.70 -1.57 -8.06
CA GLU A 141 -17.34 -1.00 -8.03
C GLU A 141 -17.12 -0.11 -6.81
N ALA A 142 -18.08 0.75 -6.47
CA ALA A 142 -18.00 1.57 -5.26
C ALA A 142 -18.00 0.70 -3.99
N GLN A 143 -18.80 -0.37 -3.95
CA GLN A 143 -18.80 -1.35 -2.84
C GLN A 143 -17.43 -2.03 -2.71
N PHE A 144 -16.82 -2.46 -3.82
CA PHE A 144 -15.47 -3.01 -3.82
C PHE A 144 -14.43 -2.02 -3.26
N LEU A 145 -14.45 -0.75 -3.70
CA LEU A 145 -13.51 0.26 -3.24
C LEU A 145 -13.75 0.70 -1.79
N ARG A 146 -15.02 0.69 -1.33
CA ARG A 146 -15.37 0.90 0.08
C ARG A 146 -14.85 -0.24 0.94
N ALA A 147 -15.10 -1.49 0.54
CA ALA A 147 -14.61 -2.67 1.21
C ALA A 147 -13.07 -2.69 1.28
N PHE A 148 -12.38 -2.35 0.18
CA PHE A 148 -10.92 -2.26 0.15
C PHE A 148 -10.41 -1.22 1.15
N SER A 149 -10.94 0.00 1.10
CA SER A 149 -10.49 1.09 1.97
C SER A 149 -10.81 0.78 3.44
N MET A 150 -12.01 0.27 3.72
CA MET A 150 -12.45 -0.03 5.08
C MET A 150 -11.75 -1.25 5.67
N PHE A 151 -11.35 -2.22 4.84
CA PHE A 151 -10.51 -3.34 5.27
C PHE A 151 -9.17 -2.86 5.82
N PHE A 152 -8.48 -1.95 5.12
CA PHE A 152 -7.24 -1.38 5.64
C PHE A 152 -7.46 -0.47 6.84
N VAL A 153 -8.58 0.25 6.93
CA VAL A 153 -8.95 1.00 8.15
C VAL A 153 -9.06 0.04 9.35
N LEU A 154 -9.80 -1.05 9.18
CA LEU A 154 -9.95 -2.09 10.19
C LEU A 154 -8.61 -2.77 10.53
N ASP A 155 -7.78 -3.09 9.54
CA ASP A 155 -6.50 -3.78 9.74
C ASP A 155 -5.44 -2.93 10.45
N PHE A 156 -5.46 -1.62 10.19
CA PHE A 156 -4.51 -0.67 10.77
C PHE A 156 -4.92 -0.21 12.16
N TRP A 157 -6.21 0.04 12.39
CA TRP A 157 -6.66 0.70 13.62
C TRP A 157 -7.64 -0.13 14.46
N GLY A 158 -8.12 -1.27 13.98
CA GLY A 158 -9.01 -2.17 14.72
C GLY A 158 -10.47 -1.70 14.79
N ILE A 159 -10.77 -0.49 14.31
CA ILE A 159 -12.10 0.14 14.27
C ILE A 159 -12.28 0.85 12.93
N ALA A 160 -13.50 1.24 12.60
CA ALA A 160 -13.77 2.09 11.43
C ALA A 160 -14.74 3.22 11.79
N PRO A 161 -14.34 4.50 11.72
CA PRO A 161 -15.31 5.59 11.79
C PRO A 161 -16.19 5.57 10.54
N PHE A 162 -17.47 5.87 10.70
CA PHE A 162 -18.44 5.81 9.62
C PHE A 162 -19.39 6.99 9.70
N ARG A 163 -19.64 7.61 8.55
CA ARG A 163 -20.57 8.73 8.38
C ARG A 163 -21.58 8.35 7.32
N GLY A 164 -22.87 8.43 7.65
CA GLY A 164 -23.96 8.31 6.70
C GLY A 164 -24.10 9.57 5.85
N VAL A 165 -24.64 9.42 4.64
CA VAL A 165 -24.79 10.55 3.68
C VAL A 165 -25.71 11.67 4.18
N ASN A 166 -26.59 11.36 5.14
CA ASN A 166 -27.53 12.33 5.73
C ASN A 166 -27.05 12.90 7.07
N ASP A 167 -25.88 12.49 7.56
CA ASP A 167 -25.34 13.00 8.82
C ASP A 167 -24.81 14.42 8.60
N GLY A 168 -25.44 15.39 9.27
CA GLY A 168 -25.04 16.80 9.21
C GLY A 168 -23.59 17.03 9.66
N ALA A 169 -23.01 18.17 9.25
CA ALA A 169 -21.63 18.52 9.59
C ALA A 169 -21.38 18.64 11.11
N ASP A 170 -22.44 18.85 11.90
CA ASP A 170 -22.47 18.91 13.35
C ASP A 170 -22.67 17.53 14.04
N VAL A 171 -22.95 16.48 13.26
CA VAL A 171 -23.07 15.11 13.76
C VAL A 171 -21.69 14.48 13.77
N ASP A 172 -21.22 14.06 14.95
CA ASP A 172 -19.97 13.31 15.09
C ASP A 172 -20.07 11.94 14.39
N PRO A 173 -19.07 11.52 13.58
CA PRO A 173 -19.11 10.21 12.94
C PRO A 173 -19.25 9.08 13.97
N ALA A 174 -20.08 8.08 13.64
CA ALA A 174 -20.15 6.85 14.40
C ALA A 174 -18.82 6.10 14.32
N VAL A 175 -18.56 5.18 15.27
CA VAL A 175 -17.38 4.32 15.26
C VAL A 175 -17.85 2.87 15.28
N LEU A 176 -17.70 2.21 14.14
CA LEU A 176 -18.00 0.79 14.01
C LEU A 176 -16.96 -0.01 14.79
N THR A 177 -17.45 -0.98 15.55
CA THR A 177 -16.62 -2.02 16.16
C THR A 177 -15.95 -2.88 15.08
N SER A 178 -14.92 -3.65 15.45
CA SER A 178 -14.21 -4.54 14.52
C SER A 178 -15.16 -5.51 13.79
N SER A 179 -16.15 -6.06 14.51
CA SER A 179 -17.12 -7.00 13.95
C SER A 179 -18.15 -6.32 13.05
N GLU A 180 -18.64 -5.13 13.39
CA GLU A 180 -19.54 -4.36 12.53
C GLU A 180 -18.85 -3.94 11.23
N ALA A 181 -17.60 -3.46 11.33
CA ALA A 181 -16.80 -3.12 10.17
C ALA A 181 -16.55 -4.35 9.27
N TYR A 182 -16.17 -5.48 9.86
CA TYR A 182 -16.00 -6.74 9.13
C TYR A 182 -17.27 -7.16 8.39
N ASN A 183 -18.43 -7.09 9.05
CA ASN A 183 -19.70 -7.47 8.43
C ASN A 183 -20.02 -6.57 7.23
N LEU A 184 -19.89 -5.25 7.38
CA LEU A 184 -20.13 -4.32 6.27
C LEU A 184 -19.17 -4.54 5.10
N ILE A 185 -17.89 -4.83 5.36
CA ILE A 185 -16.91 -5.21 4.31
C ILE A 185 -17.39 -6.47 3.58
N MET A 186 -17.80 -7.51 4.32
CA MET A 186 -18.23 -8.77 3.72
C MET A 186 -19.53 -8.63 2.94
N ASP A 187 -20.47 -7.82 3.41
CA ASP A 187 -21.72 -7.51 2.70
C ASP A 187 -21.43 -6.79 1.38
N ASP A 188 -20.58 -5.77 1.40
CA ASP A 188 -20.16 -5.06 0.18
C ASP A 188 -19.47 -6.00 -0.82
N LEU A 189 -18.60 -6.89 -0.36
CA LEU A 189 -17.90 -7.85 -1.23
C LEU A 189 -18.83 -8.92 -1.79
N ASN A 190 -19.80 -9.39 -1.01
CA ASN A 190 -20.79 -10.37 -1.48
C ASN A 190 -21.69 -9.77 -2.58
N ASP A 191 -22.15 -8.53 -2.39
CA ASP A 191 -22.89 -7.79 -3.40
C ASP A 191 -22.03 -7.53 -4.65
N ALA A 192 -20.77 -7.13 -4.45
CA ALA A 192 -19.86 -6.83 -5.55
C ALA A 192 -19.57 -8.07 -6.42
N VAL A 193 -19.31 -9.24 -5.82
CA VAL A 193 -19.09 -10.50 -6.55
C VAL A 193 -20.28 -10.86 -7.45
N GLY A 194 -21.52 -10.53 -7.03
CA GLY A 194 -22.73 -10.82 -7.80
C GLY A 194 -23.00 -9.87 -8.97
N ASN A 195 -22.40 -8.68 -8.97
CA ASN A 195 -22.75 -7.59 -9.89
C ASN A 195 -21.56 -7.06 -10.72
N LEU A 196 -20.32 -7.41 -10.36
CA LEU A 196 -19.13 -7.08 -11.14
C LEU A 196 -18.96 -8.00 -12.35
N PRO A 197 -18.32 -7.51 -13.43
CA PRO A 197 -18.12 -8.29 -14.64
C PRO A 197 -17.17 -9.48 -14.39
N VAL A 198 -17.46 -10.57 -15.09
CA VAL A 198 -16.56 -11.72 -15.20
C VAL A 198 -15.53 -11.42 -16.28
N VAL A 199 -14.28 -11.21 -15.88
CA VAL A 199 -13.16 -10.96 -16.79
C VAL A 199 -12.01 -11.84 -16.38
N GLY A 200 -11.33 -12.44 -17.36
CA GLY A 200 -10.07 -13.14 -17.15
C GLY A 200 -8.86 -12.25 -17.44
N PRO A 201 -7.66 -12.84 -17.55
CA PRO A 201 -6.43 -12.18 -17.97
C PRO A 201 -6.62 -11.25 -19.17
N SER A 202 -6.38 -9.95 -18.98
CA SER A 202 -6.50 -8.93 -20.03
C SER A 202 -5.82 -7.61 -19.63
N ALA A 203 -5.70 -6.68 -20.57
CA ALA A 203 -5.19 -5.33 -20.29
C ALA A 203 -6.21 -4.44 -19.53
N GLY A 204 -7.46 -4.90 -19.37
CA GLY A 204 -8.58 -4.14 -18.79
C GLY A 204 -8.77 -4.37 -17.28
N LEU A 205 -7.72 -4.78 -16.57
CA LEU A 205 -7.78 -5.16 -15.15
C LEU A 205 -7.46 -4.00 -14.20
N ASN A 206 -7.68 -2.77 -14.68
CA ASN A 206 -7.63 -1.53 -13.90
C ASN A 206 -9.02 -1.07 -13.45
N ARG A 207 -9.96 -2.00 -13.29
CA ARG A 207 -11.26 -1.80 -12.62
C ARG A 207 -11.64 -3.09 -11.91
N ALA A 208 -12.50 -2.96 -10.92
CA ALA A 208 -12.98 -4.09 -10.15
C ALA A 208 -13.70 -5.10 -11.04
N SER A 209 -13.40 -6.37 -10.81
CA SER A 209 -13.98 -7.53 -11.46
C SER A 209 -14.50 -8.50 -10.42
N ARG A 210 -15.25 -9.51 -10.87
CA ARG A 210 -15.62 -10.63 -10.00
C ARG A 210 -14.38 -11.27 -9.35
N ALA A 211 -13.30 -11.44 -10.11
CA ALA A 211 -12.05 -11.99 -9.61
C ALA A 211 -11.39 -11.09 -8.54
N SER A 212 -11.35 -9.76 -8.75
CA SER A 212 -10.78 -8.85 -7.75
C SER A 212 -11.61 -8.81 -6.46
N ALA A 213 -12.94 -8.86 -6.56
CA ALA A 213 -13.81 -8.94 -5.40
C ALA A 213 -13.67 -10.28 -4.66
N ASN A 214 -13.58 -11.41 -5.38
CA ASN A 214 -13.27 -12.71 -4.78
C ASN A 214 -11.91 -12.72 -4.08
N PHE A 215 -10.90 -12.09 -4.70
CA PHE A 215 -9.57 -11.97 -4.11
C PHE A 215 -9.59 -11.24 -2.77
N LEU A 216 -10.19 -10.04 -2.76
CA LEU A 216 -10.30 -9.24 -1.54
C LEU A 216 -11.15 -9.96 -0.49
N ARG A 217 -12.22 -10.64 -0.90
CA ARG A 217 -13.05 -11.46 -0.01
C ARG A 217 -12.24 -12.59 0.63
N ALA A 218 -11.47 -13.34 -0.17
CA ALA A 218 -10.57 -14.38 0.33
C ALA A 218 -9.57 -13.80 1.35
N LYS A 219 -8.98 -12.64 1.05
CA LYS A 219 -8.02 -11.94 1.92
C LYS A 219 -8.64 -11.53 3.26
N VAL A 220 -9.82 -10.92 3.23
CA VAL A 220 -10.57 -10.49 4.42
C VAL A 220 -10.96 -11.69 5.28
N MET A 221 -11.52 -12.73 4.66
CA MET A 221 -11.90 -13.97 5.37
C MET A 221 -10.70 -14.65 6.02
N LEU A 222 -9.58 -14.75 5.32
CA LEU A 222 -8.37 -15.39 5.84
C LEU A 222 -7.81 -14.67 7.09
N ASN A 223 -8.04 -13.37 7.21
CA ASN A 223 -7.64 -12.54 8.37
C ASN A 223 -8.73 -12.38 9.44
N SER A 224 -9.92 -12.94 9.22
CA SER A 224 -11.12 -12.65 10.02
C SER A 224 -10.99 -12.94 11.52
N GLU A 225 -10.13 -13.86 11.94
CA GLU A 225 -9.90 -14.14 13.36
C GLU A 225 -9.43 -12.91 14.12
N ARG A 226 -8.61 -12.05 13.49
CA ARG A 226 -8.12 -10.82 14.11
C ARG A 226 -9.22 -9.78 14.35
N TYR A 227 -10.30 -9.84 13.59
CA TYR A 227 -11.37 -8.84 13.63
C TYR A 227 -12.62 -9.35 14.36
N THR A 228 -12.81 -10.67 14.39
CA THR A 228 -14.02 -11.32 14.93
C THR A 228 -13.74 -12.21 16.14
N GLY A 229 -12.48 -12.53 16.41
CA GLY A 229 -12.08 -13.51 17.45
C GLY A 229 -12.50 -14.95 17.15
N SER A 230 -13.07 -15.22 15.97
CA SER A 230 -13.56 -16.52 15.54
C SER A 230 -12.64 -17.12 14.48
N ALA A 231 -12.52 -18.45 14.46
CA ALA A 231 -11.72 -19.13 13.45
C ALA A 231 -12.19 -18.74 12.01
N PRO A 232 -11.26 -18.47 11.09
CA PRO A 232 -11.62 -18.14 9.71
C PRO A 232 -12.40 -19.25 9.02
N ASN A 233 -13.32 -18.87 8.13
CA ASN A 233 -13.93 -19.83 7.21
C ASN A 233 -12.97 -20.16 6.07
N TYR A 234 -12.03 -21.06 6.34
CA TYR A 234 -11.00 -21.46 5.37
C TYR A 234 -11.58 -22.11 4.10
N GLN A 235 -12.70 -22.81 4.19
CA GLN A 235 -13.35 -23.37 2.98
C GLN A 235 -13.84 -22.25 2.06
N ALA A 236 -14.45 -21.19 2.61
CA ALA A 236 -14.87 -20.04 1.81
C ALA A 236 -13.68 -19.28 1.18
N VAL A 237 -12.49 -19.31 1.81
CA VAL A 237 -11.25 -18.82 1.19
C VAL A 237 -10.90 -19.66 -0.02
N ILE A 238 -10.90 -20.99 0.10
CA ILE A 238 -10.65 -21.92 -1.02
C ILE A 238 -11.66 -21.69 -2.15
N ASP A 239 -12.95 -21.64 -1.83
CA ASP A 239 -14.03 -21.44 -2.81
C ASP A 239 -13.89 -20.11 -3.57
N ALA A 240 -13.45 -19.05 -2.90
CA ALA A 240 -13.19 -17.75 -3.52
C ALA A 240 -11.97 -17.80 -4.46
N VAL A 241 -10.92 -18.54 -4.09
CA VAL A 241 -9.74 -18.76 -4.96
C VAL A 241 -10.11 -19.62 -6.18
N ASP A 242 -10.91 -20.66 -5.99
CA ASP A 242 -11.38 -21.51 -7.09
C ASP A 242 -12.26 -20.71 -8.07
N ALA A 243 -13.04 -19.74 -7.58
CA ALA A 243 -13.78 -18.81 -8.43
C ALA A 243 -12.88 -17.88 -9.26
N ILE A 244 -11.72 -17.48 -8.72
CA ILE A 244 -10.71 -16.70 -9.46
C ILE A 244 -10.08 -17.57 -10.55
N GLU A 245 -9.73 -18.82 -10.23
CA GLU A 245 -9.20 -19.78 -11.21
C GLU A 245 -10.22 -20.08 -12.32
N ALA A 246 -11.51 -20.19 -11.96
CA ALA A 246 -12.60 -20.35 -12.92
C ALA A 246 -12.81 -19.13 -13.85
N ASP A 247 -12.36 -17.94 -13.42
CA ASP A 247 -12.33 -16.72 -14.26
C ASP A 247 -11.13 -16.71 -15.21
N GLY A 248 -10.24 -17.70 -15.13
CA GLY A 248 -9.14 -17.95 -16.06
C GLY A 248 -7.77 -17.50 -15.58
N PHE A 249 -7.65 -17.01 -14.33
CA PHE A 249 -6.36 -16.64 -13.75
C PHE A 249 -5.58 -17.88 -13.30
N ALA A 250 -4.26 -17.85 -13.48
CA ALA A 250 -3.38 -18.97 -13.17
C ALA A 250 -1.96 -18.49 -12.87
N LEU A 251 -1.13 -19.35 -12.28
CA LEU A 251 0.29 -19.06 -12.09
C LEU A 251 1.01 -18.86 -13.43
N GLN A 252 1.96 -17.92 -13.46
CA GLN A 252 2.74 -17.58 -14.64
C GLN A 252 4.23 -17.86 -14.41
N SER A 253 4.88 -18.51 -15.37
CA SER A 253 6.35 -18.60 -15.43
C SER A 253 6.98 -17.25 -15.75
N GLY A 254 8.20 -16.99 -15.28
CA GLY A 254 8.84 -15.69 -15.48
C GLY A 254 8.35 -14.69 -14.44
N TYR A 255 8.86 -14.81 -13.21
CA TYR A 255 8.43 -13.98 -12.09
C TYR A 255 8.55 -12.48 -12.40
N PHE A 256 9.66 -12.04 -12.98
CA PHE A 256 9.84 -10.63 -13.35
C PHE A 256 9.07 -10.21 -14.61
N ASP A 257 8.57 -11.17 -15.41
CA ASP A 257 7.74 -10.86 -16.57
C ASP A 257 6.34 -10.41 -16.16
N ILE A 258 5.88 -10.81 -14.96
CA ILE A 258 4.59 -10.39 -14.39
C ILE A 258 4.57 -8.87 -14.15
N PHE A 259 5.71 -8.26 -13.82
CA PHE A 259 5.80 -6.83 -13.47
C PHE A 259 6.05 -5.92 -14.69
N LYS A 260 5.73 -6.40 -15.89
CA LYS A 260 5.75 -5.62 -17.14
C LYS A 260 4.33 -5.14 -17.44
N GLU A 261 4.19 -4.02 -18.15
CA GLU A 261 2.90 -3.58 -18.69
C GLU A 261 2.49 -4.46 -19.88
N ALA A 262 2.14 -5.71 -19.59
CA ALA A 262 1.78 -6.75 -20.55
C ALA A 262 0.64 -7.60 -19.98
N VAL A 263 -0.10 -8.27 -20.86
CA VAL A 263 -1.10 -9.25 -20.40
C VAL A 263 -0.39 -10.50 -19.92
N ASP A 264 -0.69 -10.88 -18.69
CA ASP A 264 -0.15 -12.03 -17.97
C ASP A 264 -1.30 -12.83 -17.34
N ASN A 265 -1.04 -14.08 -16.92
CA ASN A 265 -2.08 -14.95 -16.35
C ASN A 265 -2.37 -14.68 -14.86
N GLU A 266 -1.51 -13.93 -14.16
CA GLU A 266 -1.57 -13.74 -12.71
C GLU A 266 -2.24 -12.44 -12.29
N THR A 267 -2.00 -11.31 -12.96
CA THR A 267 -2.53 -10.00 -12.53
C THR A 267 -4.05 -10.03 -12.49
N ILE A 268 -4.63 -9.82 -11.30
CA ILE A 268 -6.09 -9.79 -11.08
C ILE A 268 -6.59 -8.35 -11.02
N TRP A 269 -5.80 -7.46 -10.41
CA TRP A 269 -6.10 -6.03 -10.33
C TRP A 269 -4.79 -5.24 -10.23
N PHE A 270 -4.66 -4.23 -11.10
CA PHE A 270 -3.60 -3.24 -11.04
C PHE A 270 -4.18 -1.83 -10.97
N VAL A 271 -3.41 -0.91 -10.40
CA VAL A 271 -3.76 0.50 -10.34
C VAL A 271 -3.04 1.26 -11.45
N ASN A 272 -3.75 2.21 -12.03
CA ASN A 272 -3.28 2.98 -13.18
C ASN A 272 -2.40 4.15 -12.71
N THR A 273 -1.25 3.84 -12.12
CA THR A 273 -0.23 4.78 -11.63
C THR A 273 1.16 4.35 -12.08
N SER A 274 2.05 5.32 -12.27
CA SER A 274 3.44 5.06 -12.66
C SER A 274 4.16 4.23 -11.60
N VAL A 275 4.83 3.17 -12.05
CA VAL A 275 5.67 2.30 -11.21
C VAL A 275 7.01 2.92 -10.81
N GLY A 276 7.29 4.17 -11.22
CA GLY A 276 8.58 4.83 -11.02
C GLY A 276 8.98 4.91 -9.56
N ASN A 277 8.02 5.13 -8.66
CA ASN A 277 8.28 5.15 -7.20
C ASN A 277 8.80 3.81 -6.68
N ARG A 278 8.47 2.67 -7.32
CA ARG A 278 8.97 1.32 -6.98
C ARG A 278 10.33 0.99 -7.61
N ILE A 279 10.78 1.82 -8.55
CA ILE A 279 12.05 1.65 -9.25
C ILE A 279 13.10 2.59 -8.65
N TRP A 280 12.79 3.90 -8.62
CA TRP A 280 13.74 4.94 -8.24
C TRP A 280 14.14 4.88 -6.78
N ASN A 281 13.24 4.43 -5.92
CA ASN A 281 13.51 4.33 -4.50
C ASN A 281 14.59 3.29 -4.17
N GLY A 282 14.76 2.25 -5.01
CA GLY A 282 15.79 1.22 -4.91
C GLY A 282 17.05 1.52 -5.75
N MET A 283 16.96 2.30 -6.81
CA MET A 283 18.13 2.64 -7.63
C MET A 283 19.06 3.67 -6.97
N HIS A 284 20.36 3.59 -7.26
CA HIS A 284 21.35 4.60 -6.87
C HIS A 284 21.37 5.82 -7.81
N TYR A 285 21.87 6.97 -7.32
CA TYR A 285 21.97 8.23 -8.08
C TYR A 285 22.71 8.11 -9.42
N ASN A 286 23.71 7.22 -9.50
CA ASN A 286 24.51 6.99 -10.70
C ASN A 286 23.99 5.83 -11.58
N GLN A 287 22.90 5.16 -11.19
CA GLN A 287 22.20 4.23 -12.07
C GLN A 287 21.11 5.00 -12.79
N VAL A 288 21.16 5.04 -14.12
CA VAL A 288 20.29 5.88 -14.96
C VAL A 288 19.49 5.04 -15.94
N ALA A 289 18.37 5.59 -16.39
CA ALA A 289 17.52 5.01 -17.42
C ALA A 289 17.20 6.04 -18.51
N PRO A 290 16.81 5.63 -19.73
CA PRO A 290 16.44 6.56 -20.80
C PRO A 290 15.35 7.57 -20.41
N ASP A 291 14.40 7.16 -19.57
CA ASP A 291 13.29 7.96 -19.07
C ASP A 291 13.60 8.63 -17.70
N ASN A 292 14.77 8.37 -17.12
CA ASN A 292 15.28 9.04 -15.92
C ASN A 292 16.81 9.16 -15.94
N THR A 293 17.29 10.24 -16.55
CA THR A 293 18.72 10.53 -16.69
C THR A 293 19.35 11.11 -15.41
N GLY A 294 18.54 11.51 -14.43
CA GLY A 294 19.00 11.99 -13.12
C GLY A 294 19.31 10.87 -12.11
N GLY A 295 18.94 9.64 -12.46
CA GLY A 295 19.19 8.43 -11.68
C GLY A 295 18.23 8.20 -10.52
N GLY A 296 18.47 7.12 -9.78
CA GLY A 296 17.64 6.74 -8.63
C GLY A 296 17.83 7.63 -7.40
N TRP A 297 17.13 7.30 -6.33
CA TRP A 297 17.09 8.10 -5.10
C TRP A 297 17.94 7.55 -3.96
N ASN A 298 18.49 6.34 -4.15
CA ASN A 298 19.34 5.62 -3.21
C ASN A 298 18.71 5.43 -1.82
N GLY A 299 17.40 5.21 -1.74
CA GLY A 299 16.68 5.18 -0.48
C GLY A 299 16.56 3.78 0.11
N PHE A 300 15.59 3.06 -0.42
CA PHE A 300 15.03 1.85 0.16
C PHE A 300 16.01 0.68 0.03
N THR A 301 16.03 -0.15 1.07
CA THR A 301 16.89 -1.33 1.16
C THR A 301 16.13 -2.46 1.83
N THR A 302 16.52 -3.71 1.59
CA THR A 302 16.05 -4.84 2.40
C THR A 302 17.05 -5.19 3.51
N LEU A 303 16.57 -5.90 4.53
CA LEU A 303 17.42 -6.44 5.59
C LEU A 303 18.16 -7.70 5.11
N ALA A 304 19.35 -7.95 5.68
CA ALA A 304 20.13 -9.14 5.35
C ALA A 304 19.37 -10.43 5.66
N GLU A 305 18.64 -10.45 6.78
CA GLU A 305 17.84 -11.61 7.22
C GLU A 305 16.63 -11.88 6.32
N PHE A 306 16.05 -10.84 5.69
CA PHE A 306 14.97 -11.03 4.71
C PHE A 306 15.52 -11.58 3.40
N TYR A 307 16.63 -11.03 2.90
CA TYR A 307 17.33 -11.54 1.73
C TYR A 307 17.77 -13.00 1.89
N ASP A 308 18.18 -13.41 3.09
CA ASP A 308 18.57 -14.80 3.39
C ASP A 308 17.40 -15.79 3.44
N LYS A 309 16.15 -15.34 3.33
CA LYS A 309 14.99 -16.22 3.12
C LYS A 309 14.98 -16.86 1.73
N PHE A 310 15.71 -16.28 0.77
CA PHE A 310 15.74 -16.74 -0.61
C PHE A 310 16.83 -17.79 -0.81
N GLU A 311 16.61 -18.75 -1.71
CA GLU A 311 17.62 -19.74 -2.08
C GLU A 311 18.73 -19.09 -2.94
N GLY A 312 20.00 -19.34 -2.61
CA GLY A 312 21.15 -18.79 -3.33
C GLY A 312 22.35 -18.48 -2.43
N ALA A 313 23.45 -18.05 -3.05
CA ALA A 313 24.67 -17.70 -2.34
C ALA A 313 24.50 -16.45 -1.47
N SER A 314 25.02 -16.47 -0.23
CA SER A 314 24.68 -15.45 0.77
C SER A 314 25.12 -14.02 0.40
N ASN A 315 26.18 -13.81 -0.37
CA ASN A 315 26.72 -12.46 -0.63
C ASN A 315 26.75 -12.09 -2.11
N THR A 316 26.10 -12.86 -2.97
CA THR A 316 26.14 -12.67 -4.42
C THR A 316 24.90 -13.28 -5.07
N ASN A 317 24.49 -12.70 -6.18
CA ASN A 317 23.47 -13.23 -7.08
C ASN A 317 23.82 -12.90 -8.54
N PHE A 318 25.09 -13.02 -8.92
CA PHE A 318 25.46 -12.90 -10.33
C PHE A 318 24.75 -13.97 -11.17
N VAL A 319 24.62 -13.72 -12.46
CA VAL A 319 24.10 -14.72 -13.40
C VAL A 319 24.96 -15.97 -13.32
N GLY A 320 24.37 -17.10 -12.92
CA GLY A 320 25.06 -18.38 -12.75
C GLY A 320 25.28 -18.82 -11.30
N ASP A 321 24.96 -18.00 -10.31
CA ASP A 321 25.07 -18.35 -8.87
C ASP A 321 24.00 -19.36 -8.38
N MET A 322 23.17 -19.89 -9.30
CA MET A 322 22.13 -20.91 -9.06
C MET A 322 21.12 -20.54 -7.96
N GLN A 323 20.77 -19.26 -7.87
CA GLN A 323 19.71 -18.75 -7.01
C GLN A 323 18.30 -19.07 -7.55
N GLU A 324 17.30 -19.05 -6.66
CA GLU A 324 15.91 -19.05 -7.11
C GLU A 324 15.58 -17.75 -7.86
N GLU A 325 14.61 -17.80 -8.77
CA GLU A 325 14.27 -16.72 -9.69
C GLU A 325 13.97 -15.40 -8.96
N ARG A 326 13.21 -15.46 -7.87
CA ARG A 326 12.70 -14.28 -7.14
C ARG A 326 13.78 -13.48 -6.42
N ARG A 327 14.90 -14.11 -6.07
CA ARG A 327 16.09 -13.43 -5.53
C ARG A 327 16.66 -12.45 -6.57
N GLY A 328 16.41 -12.73 -7.84
CA GLY A 328 16.89 -11.95 -8.96
C GLY A 328 18.38 -12.08 -9.17
N TRP A 329 18.95 -11.12 -9.86
CA TRP A 329 20.34 -11.17 -10.28
C TRP A 329 20.91 -9.79 -10.55
N VAL A 330 22.23 -9.65 -10.45
CA VAL A 330 22.97 -8.46 -10.86
C VAL A 330 23.83 -8.76 -12.11
N PRO A 331 23.90 -7.83 -13.09
CA PRO A 331 24.80 -7.98 -14.22
C PRO A 331 26.27 -7.80 -13.82
N ASP A 332 27.16 -8.26 -14.70
CA ASP A 332 28.59 -7.99 -14.68
C ASP A 332 29.06 -7.36 -16.00
N ALA A 333 30.38 -7.13 -16.12
CA ALA A 333 30.98 -6.54 -17.31
C ALA A 333 30.73 -7.32 -18.62
N THR A 334 30.31 -8.58 -18.56
CA THR A 334 30.11 -9.46 -19.71
C THR A 334 28.66 -9.52 -20.19
N ASN A 335 27.69 -9.14 -19.34
CA ASN A 335 26.26 -9.23 -19.65
C ASN A 335 25.46 -7.94 -19.36
N ALA A 336 26.08 -6.90 -18.81
CA ALA A 336 25.51 -5.56 -18.76
C ALA A 336 25.38 -5.00 -20.18
N ASP A 337 24.15 -4.69 -20.60
CA ASP A 337 23.85 -4.22 -21.95
C ASP A 337 22.55 -3.41 -22.00
N ALA A 338 22.14 -3.00 -23.20
CA ALA A 338 20.92 -2.20 -23.40
C ALA A 338 19.60 -2.91 -23.00
N THR A 339 19.60 -4.23 -22.85
CA THR A 339 18.41 -5.01 -22.46
C THR A 339 18.15 -5.01 -20.96
N ASN A 340 19.17 -4.67 -20.16
CA ASN A 340 19.08 -4.54 -18.70
C ASN A 340 19.58 -3.19 -18.17
N LEU A 341 20.16 -2.34 -19.02
CA LEU A 341 20.71 -1.03 -18.68
C LEU A 341 21.88 -1.07 -17.67
N GLY A 342 22.52 -2.23 -17.49
CA GLY A 342 23.47 -2.48 -16.41
C GLY A 342 22.82 -2.62 -15.02
N ILE A 343 21.49 -2.75 -14.97
CA ILE A 343 20.71 -2.86 -13.74
C ILE A 343 20.15 -4.28 -13.64
N GLY A 344 20.19 -4.84 -12.43
CA GLY A 344 19.68 -6.18 -12.13
C GLY A 344 18.19 -6.20 -11.83
N TYR A 345 17.64 -7.41 -11.69
CA TYR A 345 16.27 -7.64 -11.19
C TYR A 345 16.32 -8.19 -9.76
N GLY A 346 15.23 -8.02 -9.01
CA GLY A 346 15.09 -8.52 -7.64
C GLY A 346 15.99 -7.76 -6.67
N PHE A 347 16.97 -8.45 -6.10
CA PHE A 347 17.90 -7.82 -5.17
C PHE A 347 19.20 -7.39 -5.85
N LEU A 348 19.64 -6.15 -5.63
CA LEU A 348 20.96 -5.71 -6.05
C LEU A 348 21.95 -5.79 -4.88
N ILE A 349 22.94 -6.67 -5.03
CA ILE A 349 24.08 -6.86 -4.14
C ILE A 349 25.35 -7.00 -4.97
N GLY A 350 26.49 -6.50 -4.49
CA GLY A 350 27.76 -6.53 -5.23
C GLY A 350 28.00 -5.30 -6.10
N GLN A 351 29.01 -5.39 -6.98
CA GLN A 351 29.41 -4.32 -7.89
C GLN A 351 28.29 -4.01 -8.90
N GLN A 352 27.96 -2.74 -9.07
CA GLN A 352 26.99 -2.27 -10.06
C GLN A 352 27.68 -1.80 -11.34
N TYR A 353 26.99 -1.88 -12.47
CA TYR A 353 27.54 -1.59 -13.81
C TYR A 353 26.67 -0.60 -14.57
N ASP A 354 27.27 0.11 -15.54
CA ASP A 354 26.52 0.87 -16.53
C ASP A 354 26.10 -0.04 -17.71
N VAL A 355 25.31 0.52 -18.63
CA VAL A 355 24.83 -0.16 -19.84
C VAL A 355 25.94 -0.69 -20.76
N ASN A 356 27.20 -0.26 -20.59
CA ASN A 356 28.34 -0.69 -21.38
C ASN A 356 29.23 -1.70 -20.64
N GLY A 357 28.84 -2.13 -19.44
CA GLY A 357 29.64 -3.02 -18.60
C GLY A 357 30.81 -2.35 -17.89
N ASN A 358 30.83 -1.02 -17.78
CA ASN A 358 31.80 -0.34 -16.92
C ASN A 358 31.32 -0.38 -15.46
N PRO A 359 32.20 -0.68 -14.50
CA PRO A 359 31.85 -0.63 -13.08
C PRO A 359 31.50 0.81 -12.68
N LEU A 360 30.37 0.97 -12.00
CA LEU A 360 29.93 2.25 -11.45
C LEU A 360 30.65 2.57 -10.13
N ASN A 361 30.78 3.87 -9.87
CA ASN A 361 31.22 4.41 -8.61
C ASN A 361 30.07 5.14 -7.89
N ASP A 362 30.16 5.30 -6.57
CA ASP A 362 29.34 6.22 -5.79
C ASP A 362 29.66 7.69 -6.17
N ARG A 363 28.92 8.66 -5.62
CA ARG A 363 29.20 10.10 -5.89
C ARG A 363 30.54 10.58 -5.31
N GLY A 364 31.13 9.83 -4.38
CA GLY A 364 32.46 10.07 -3.80
C GLY A 364 33.61 9.50 -4.64
N GLY A 365 33.32 8.71 -5.67
CA GLY A 365 34.31 8.06 -6.53
C GLY A 365 34.77 6.67 -6.05
N ASN A 366 34.16 6.11 -5.00
CA ASN A 366 34.42 4.74 -4.54
C ASN A 366 33.62 3.74 -5.40
N PRO A 367 34.06 2.48 -5.54
CA PRO A 367 33.30 1.46 -6.26
C PRO A 367 31.89 1.28 -5.68
N LEU A 368 30.85 1.40 -6.52
CA LEU A 368 29.46 1.21 -6.10
C LEU A 368 29.17 -0.28 -5.87
N VAL A 369 29.49 -0.76 -4.67
CA VAL A 369 29.32 -2.16 -4.26
C VAL A 369 28.27 -2.24 -3.17
N PHE A 370 27.06 -2.65 -3.51
CA PHE A 370 26.02 -2.87 -2.51
C PHE A 370 26.37 -4.07 -1.62
N SER A 371 26.13 -3.93 -0.32
CA SER A 371 26.42 -5.00 0.65
C SER A 371 25.26 -5.23 1.60
N LYS A 372 25.24 -6.40 2.24
CA LYS A 372 24.30 -6.69 3.33
C LYS A 372 24.44 -5.77 4.54
N SER A 373 25.62 -5.17 4.72
CA SER A 373 25.94 -4.45 5.94
C SER A 373 25.14 -3.16 6.04
N LEU A 374 24.51 -2.96 7.19
CA LEU A 374 23.89 -1.71 7.61
C LEU A 374 24.53 -1.30 8.95
N PRO A 375 25.24 -0.16 9.06
CA PRO A 375 25.80 0.30 10.34
C PRO A 375 24.75 0.69 11.38
N GLY A 376 23.50 0.89 10.98
CA GLY A 376 22.39 1.27 11.84
C GLY A 376 21.24 1.90 11.05
N LEU A 377 20.24 2.43 11.76
CA LEU A 377 19.16 3.23 11.15
C LEU A 377 19.69 4.56 10.55
N SER A 378 20.89 4.99 10.94
CA SER A 378 21.58 6.19 10.44
C SER A 378 23.09 5.93 10.32
N GLY A 379 23.79 6.81 9.59
CA GLY A 379 25.23 6.67 9.36
C GLY A 379 25.55 5.75 8.19
N ASN A 380 24.58 5.56 7.29
CA ASN A 380 24.72 4.75 6.09
C ASN A 380 25.40 5.54 4.98
N THR A 381 26.25 4.87 4.20
CA THR A 381 26.86 5.45 2.98
C THR A 381 25.98 5.15 1.77
N GLU A 382 26.42 5.54 0.58
CA GLU A 382 25.66 5.28 -0.66
C GLU A 382 25.62 3.79 -1.03
N GLU A 383 26.52 2.98 -0.47
CA GLU A 383 26.75 1.56 -0.78
C GLU A 383 26.12 0.58 0.23
N THR A 384 25.76 1.02 1.45
CA THR A 384 25.27 0.08 2.49
C THR A 384 23.87 -0.43 2.17
N GLY A 385 23.58 -1.68 2.53
CA GLY A 385 22.29 -2.33 2.31
C GLY A 385 22.09 -2.86 0.88
N ILE A 386 21.20 -3.85 0.75
CA ILE A 386 20.78 -4.47 -0.51
C ILE A 386 19.64 -3.67 -1.13
N ARG A 387 19.68 -3.35 -2.43
CA ARG A 387 18.57 -2.65 -3.11
C ARG A 387 17.53 -3.62 -3.66
N ILE A 388 16.32 -3.14 -3.89
CA ILE A 388 15.17 -3.92 -4.39
C ILE A 388 14.71 -3.31 -5.71
N ILE A 389 14.66 -4.10 -6.78
CA ILE A 389 14.25 -3.75 -8.15
C ILE A 389 13.31 -4.85 -8.68
N LYS A 390 12.06 -4.80 -8.24
CA LYS A 390 11.02 -5.75 -8.69
C LYS A 390 10.42 -5.32 -10.03
N TYR A 391 10.00 -4.05 -10.10
CA TYR A 391 9.79 -3.33 -11.35
C TYR A 391 11.14 -2.86 -11.88
N HIS A 392 11.32 -2.86 -13.21
CA HIS A 392 12.61 -2.57 -13.81
C HIS A 392 12.51 -1.45 -14.85
N PRO A 393 13.44 -0.47 -14.86
CA PRO A 393 13.35 0.73 -15.69
C PRO A 393 13.37 0.44 -17.20
N VAL A 394 14.01 -0.67 -17.63
CA VAL A 394 13.98 -1.08 -19.05
C VAL A 394 12.57 -1.37 -19.57
N ASN A 395 11.63 -1.69 -18.67
CA ASN A 395 10.24 -1.98 -19.00
C ASN A 395 9.34 -0.74 -18.94
N GLY A 396 9.92 0.46 -18.73
CA GLY A 396 9.21 1.73 -18.70
C GLY A 396 8.82 2.13 -17.27
N SER A 397 9.42 3.20 -16.77
CA SER A 397 9.22 3.64 -15.39
C SER A 397 7.93 4.44 -15.21
N PHE A 398 7.40 4.98 -16.31
CA PHE A 398 6.10 5.65 -16.36
C PHE A 398 4.97 4.73 -16.81
N ALA A 399 5.22 3.41 -16.91
CA ALA A 399 4.17 2.43 -17.13
C ALA A 399 3.14 2.49 -16.00
N ASN A 400 1.86 2.62 -16.35
CA ASN A 400 0.78 2.77 -15.37
C ASN A 400 0.23 1.40 -14.96
N HIS A 401 1.07 0.58 -14.32
CA HIS A 401 0.79 -0.84 -14.11
C HIS A 401 1.33 -1.34 -12.76
N GLU A 402 0.92 -0.71 -11.67
CA GLU A 402 1.27 -1.18 -10.33
C GLU A 402 0.26 -2.25 -9.87
N ILE A 403 0.75 -3.47 -9.68
CA ILE A 403 -0.07 -4.64 -9.37
C ILE A 403 -0.41 -4.62 -7.88
N VAL A 404 -1.68 -4.86 -7.56
CA VAL A 404 -2.15 -4.95 -6.17
C VAL A 404 -2.57 -6.36 -5.84
N PHE A 405 -3.31 -7.01 -6.76
CA PHE A 405 -3.77 -8.39 -6.61
C PHE A 405 -3.25 -9.24 -7.76
N ARG A 406 -2.72 -10.41 -7.42
CA ARG A 406 -2.29 -11.40 -8.40
C ARG A 406 -2.49 -12.83 -7.93
N TYR A 407 -2.59 -13.75 -8.86
CA TYR A 407 -3.02 -15.11 -8.59
C TYR A 407 -2.10 -15.88 -7.65
N ALA A 408 -0.77 -15.68 -7.66
CA ALA A 408 0.09 -16.40 -6.72
C ALA A 408 -0.23 -16.08 -5.25
N ASP A 409 -0.72 -14.89 -4.94
CA ASP A 409 -1.19 -14.59 -3.59
C ASP A 409 -2.47 -15.38 -3.26
N ALA A 410 -3.44 -15.44 -4.19
CA ALA A 410 -4.65 -16.26 -4.05
C ALA A 410 -4.31 -17.74 -3.88
N HIS A 411 -3.39 -18.26 -4.68
CA HIS A 411 -2.85 -19.61 -4.59
C HIS A 411 -2.22 -19.88 -3.21
N LEU A 412 -1.43 -18.95 -2.67
CA LEU A 412 -0.85 -19.08 -1.33
C LEU A 412 -1.90 -18.93 -0.21
N MET A 413 -2.96 -18.15 -0.42
CA MET A 413 -4.11 -18.11 0.50
C MET A 413 -4.82 -19.46 0.56
N ARG A 414 -4.99 -20.13 -0.60
CA ARG A 414 -5.55 -21.49 -0.68
C ARG A 414 -4.65 -22.53 0.00
N ALA A 415 -3.34 -22.50 -0.27
CA ALA A 415 -2.36 -23.37 0.39
C ALA A 415 -2.42 -23.24 1.93
N GLU A 416 -2.52 -22.00 2.42
CA GLU A 416 -2.64 -21.79 3.85
C GLU A 416 -3.97 -22.25 4.41
N ALA A 417 -5.09 -21.94 3.75
CA ALA A 417 -6.41 -22.41 4.17
C ALA A 417 -6.45 -23.94 4.28
N MET A 418 -5.88 -24.65 3.29
CA MET A 418 -5.73 -26.11 3.33
C MET A 418 -4.92 -26.56 4.55
N PHE A 419 -3.75 -25.96 4.79
CA PHE A 419 -2.90 -26.27 5.95
C PHE A 419 -3.64 -26.06 7.28
N ARG A 420 -4.36 -24.94 7.44
CA ARG A 420 -5.11 -24.60 8.66
C ARG A 420 -6.31 -25.54 8.89
N MET A 421 -6.86 -26.12 7.82
CA MET A 421 -7.89 -27.18 7.90
C MET A 421 -7.34 -28.57 8.19
N GLY A 422 -6.01 -28.74 8.26
CA GLY A 422 -5.36 -30.03 8.44
C GLY A 422 -5.22 -30.87 7.16
N THR A 423 -5.44 -30.25 5.99
CA THR A 423 -5.22 -30.86 4.67
C THR A 423 -3.76 -30.67 4.24
N ASP A 424 -3.20 -31.64 3.51
CA ASP A 424 -1.83 -31.52 2.98
C ASP A 424 -1.74 -30.45 1.88
N ALA A 425 -1.06 -29.35 2.18
CA ALA A 425 -0.81 -28.23 1.26
C ALA A 425 0.54 -28.36 0.50
N THR A 426 1.26 -29.46 0.65
CA THR A 426 2.62 -29.62 0.09
C THR A 426 2.65 -29.53 -1.42
N LEU A 427 1.66 -30.11 -2.11
CA LEU A 427 1.57 -30.02 -3.57
C LEU A 427 1.32 -28.58 -4.04
N GLU A 428 0.41 -27.88 -3.38
CA GLU A 428 0.07 -26.48 -3.70
C GLU A 428 1.33 -25.61 -3.57
N MET A 429 1.99 -25.66 -2.41
CA MET A 429 3.23 -24.92 -2.15
C MET A 429 4.34 -25.26 -3.16
N ASN A 430 4.53 -26.54 -3.47
CA ASN A 430 5.59 -26.98 -4.38
C ASN A 430 5.31 -26.65 -5.85
N THR A 431 4.04 -26.43 -6.22
CA THR A 431 3.67 -25.96 -7.55
C THR A 431 4.27 -24.58 -7.80
N LEU A 432 4.04 -23.63 -6.90
CA LEU A 432 4.66 -22.30 -6.98
C LEU A 432 6.19 -22.38 -6.85
N ARG A 433 6.72 -23.10 -5.86
CA ARG A 433 8.17 -23.16 -5.62
C ARG A 433 8.94 -23.68 -6.84
N SER A 434 8.45 -24.77 -7.44
CA SER A 434 9.08 -25.33 -8.64
C SER A 434 9.01 -24.36 -9.82
N LEU A 435 7.91 -23.62 -9.96
CA LEU A 435 7.76 -22.59 -11.00
C LEU A 435 8.78 -21.45 -10.86
N ARG A 436 9.19 -21.13 -9.62
CA ARG A 436 10.19 -20.10 -9.29
C ARG A 436 11.63 -20.63 -9.21
N GLY A 437 11.85 -21.89 -9.56
CA GLY A 437 13.15 -22.54 -9.46
C GLY A 437 13.65 -22.76 -8.02
N ALA A 438 12.74 -22.73 -7.04
CA ALA A 438 13.05 -23.03 -5.64
C ALA A 438 12.88 -24.54 -5.35
N SER A 439 13.62 -25.03 -4.36
CA SER A 439 13.64 -26.44 -3.98
C SER A 439 12.29 -26.90 -3.42
N PRO A 440 11.73 -28.06 -3.80
CA PRO A 440 10.50 -28.56 -3.21
C PRO A 440 10.62 -28.82 -1.70
N LEU A 441 9.58 -28.49 -0.95
CA LEU A 441 9.43 -28.83 0.47
C LEU A 441 9.04 -30.30 0.62
N GLY A 442 9.62 -30.98 1.61
CA GLY A 442 9.19 -32.33 2.01
C GLY A 442 7.87 -32.34 2.79
N SER A 443 7.58 -31.25 3.50
CA SER A 443 6.32 -31.02 4.23
C SER A 443 6.12 -29.52 4.47
N VAL A 444 4.88 -29.07 4.59
CA VAL A 444 4.54 -27.67 4.89
C VAL A 444 4.50 -27.42 6.40
N SER A 445 5.08 -26.30 6.82
CA SER A 445 4.95 -25.74 8.17
C SER A 445 4.41 -24.31 8.09
N GLU A 446 3.95 -23.78 9.22
CA GLU A 446 3.52 -22.39 9.33
C GLU A 446 4.64 -21.41 8.93
N SER A 447 5.88 -21.66 9.37
CA SER A 447 7.04 -20.85 8.95
C SER A 447 7.32 -20.94 7.45
N ALA A 448 7.17 -22.13 6.86
CA ALA A 448 7.39 -22.32 5.42
C ALA A 448 6.37 -21.54 4.59
N ILE A 449 5.11 -21.47 5.02
CA ILE A 449 4.07 -20.65 4.36
C ILE A 449 4.42 -19.17 4.48
N LEU A 450 4.74 -18.68 5.68
CA LEU A 450 5.06 -17.27 5.89
C LEU A 450 6.29 -16.82 5.09
N ASP A 451 7.33 -17.65 5.04
CA ASP A 451 8.53 -17.37 4.27
C ASP A 451 8.26 -17.45 2.76
N GLU A 452 7.40 -18.36 2.29
CA GLU A 452 7.02 -18.41 0.87
C GLU A 452 6.23 -17.17 0.45
N ARG A 453 5.32 -16.70 1.31
CA ARG A 453 4.60 -15.45 1.11
C ARG A 453 5.56 -14.25 1.09
N ALA A 454 6.59 -14.22 1.93
CA ALA A 454 7.67 -13.22 1.87
C ALA A 454 8.39 -13.25 0.52
N ARG A 455 8.84 -14.43 0.09
CA ARG A 455 9.60 -14.58 -1.16
C ARG A 455 8.78 -14.19 -2.38
N GLU A 456 7.51 -14.57 -2.39
CA GLU A 456 6.61 -14.29 -3.50
C GLU A 456 6.17 -12.83 -3.51
N LEU A 457 5.77 -12.26 -2.37
CA LEU A 457 4.99 -11.01 -2.31
C LEU A 457 5.76 -9.78 -1.82
N TYR A 458 7.09 -9.82 -1.77
CA TYR A 458 7.87 -8.67 -1.32
C TYR A 458 7.55 -7.41 -2.15
N VAL A 459 7.38 -6.29 -1.47
CA VAL A 459 7.04 -4.93 -1.92
C VAL A 459 5.69 -4.83 -2.63
N GLU A 460 4.73 -5.68 -2.26
CA GLU A 460 3.38 -5.75 -2.82
C GLU A 460 2.26 -5.44 -1.81
N PHE A 461 2.52 -4.67 -0.75
CA PHE A 461 1.56 -4.18 0.27
C PHE A 461 1.09 -5.20 1.33
N TRP A 462 1.50 -6.46 1.25
CA TRP A 462 0.89 -7.53 2.04
C TRP A 462 1.69 -8.01 3.26
N ARG A 463 2.96 -7.60 3.39
CA ARG A 463 3.86 -8.19 4.39
C ARG A 463 3.38 -7.99 5.82
N ARG A 464 2.89 -6.79 6.17
CA ARG A 464 2.31 -6.50 7.49
C ARG A 464 1.14 -7.44 7.83
N ASN A 465 0.22 -7.63 6.89
CA ASN A 465 -0.96 -8.45 7.10
C ASN A 465 -0.59 -9.91 7.41
N ASP A 466 0.37 -10.45 6.65
CA ASP A 466 0.90 -11.79 6.88
C ASP A 466 1.59 -11.92 8.23
N LEU A 467 2.49 -10.99 8.57
CA LEU A 467 3.17 -11.01 9.86
C LEU A 467 2.18 -10.95 11.04
N LEU A 468 1.09 -10.19 10.93
CA LEU A 468 0.10 -10.08 12.00
C LEU A 468 -0.67 -11.38 12.20
N ARG A 469 -1.10 -12.01 11.10
CA ARG A 469 -1.85 -13.26 11.10
C ARG A 469 -1.02 -14.43 11.62
N PHE A 470 0.27 -14.44 11.33
CA PHE A 470 1.23 -15.43 11.83
C PHE A 470 1.85 -15.06 13.18
N ASN A 471 1.36 -14.01 13.85
CA ASN A 471 1.88 -13.52 15.12
C ASN A 471 3.38 -13.16 15.13
N GLN A 472 3.94 -12.81 13.97
CA GLN A 472 5.35 -12.42 13.79
C GLN A 472 5.58 -10.90 13.70
N TYR A 473 4.54 -10.08 13.61
CA TYR A 473 4.72 -8.62 13.42
C TYR A 473 5.48 -7.92 14.56
N THR A 474 5.37 -8.46 15.78
CA THR A 474 6.08 -7.93 16.96
C THR A 474 7.35 -8.73 17.27
N ALA A 475 7.74 -9.69 16.42
CA ALA A 475 9.01 -10.40 16.56
C ALA A 475 10.19 -9.43 16.40
N ASN A 476 11.36 -9.87 16.86
CA ASN A 476 12.58 -9.10 16.69
C ASN A 476 13.09 -9.20 15.25
N TRP A 477 13.66 -8.10 14.75
CA TRP A 477 14.39 -7.99 13.49
C TRP A 477 15.47 -6.92 13.63
N GLU A 478 16.37 -6.85 12.67
CA GLU A 478 17.51 -5.92 12.69
C GLU A 478 17.02 -4.47 12.90
N PHE A 479 17.58 -3.78 13.90
CA PHE A 479 17.24 -2.39 14.28
C PHE A 479 15.82 -2.12 14.81
N LYS A 480 15.06 -3.15 15.15
CA LYS A 480 13.85 -2.95 15.94
C LYS A 480 14.19 -2.42 17.34
N GLU A 481 13.40 -1.48 17.85
CA GLU A 481 13.62 -0.96 19.20
C GLU A 481 13.39 -2.08 20.23
N PRO A 482 14.32 -2.35 21.16
CA PRO A 482 14.20 -3.45 22.12
C PRO A 482 12.91 -3.41 22.94
N THR A 483 12.39 -2.24 23.28
CA THR A 483 11.12 -2.10 24.02
C THR A 483 9.88 -2.44 23.18
N SER A 484 10.00 -2.42 21.85
CA SER A 484 8.91 -2.74 20.94
C SER A 484 8.89 -4.22 20.53
N VAL A 485 9.95 -4.97 20.84
CA VAL A 485 10.00 -6.42 20.64
C VAL A 485 9.01 -7.11 21.58
N GLY A 486 8.05 -7.81 20.99
CA GLY A 486 6.97 -8.49 21.72
C GLY A 486 5.82 -7.57 22.19
N ASP A 487 5.88 -6.27 21.92
CA ASP A 487 4.83 -5.32 22.32
C ASP A 487 3.59 -5.46 21.43
N LEU A 488 2.57 -6.17 21.93
CA LEU A 488 1.33 -6.43 21.20
C LEU A 488 0.54 -5.15 20.87
N ASN A 489 0.79 -4.03 21.55
CA ASN A 489 0.16 -2.75 21.24
C ASN A 489 0.56 -2.23 19.85
N ARG A 490 1.72 -2.65 19.33
CA ARG A 490 2.20 -2.27 17.99
C ARG A 490 1.44 -2.95 16.86
N ARG A 491 0.61 -3.95 17.14
CA ARG A 491 -0.21 -4.63 16.12
C ARG A 491 -1.27 -3.71 15.50
N LEU A 492 -1.60 -2.61 16.17
CA LEU A 492 -2.43 -1.53 15.64
C LEU A 492 -1.65 -0.22 15.64
N TYR A 493 -1.86 0.58 14.61
CA TYR A 493 -1.41 1.97 14.62
C TYR A 493 -2.25 2.79 15.61
N PRO A 494 -1.69 3.88 16.15
CA PRO A 494 -2.47 4.80 16.95
C PRO A 494 -3.54 5.46 16.07
N ILE A 495 -4.70 5.73 16.67
CA ILE A 495 -5.64 6.69 16.10
C ILE A 495 -4.94 8.05 16.05
N PRO A 496 -4.90 8.73 14.88
CA PRO A 496 -4.22 10.02 14.77
C PRO A 496 -4.79 11.03 15.76
N ILE A 497 -3.93 11.83 16.38
CA ILE A 497 -4.36 12.79 17.42
C ILE A 497 -5.42 13.77 16.90
N ASN A 498 -5.32 14.20 15.64
CA ASN A 498 -6.28 15.09 15.01
C ASN A 498 -7.67 14.46 14.93
N ALA A 499 -7.76 13.15 14.62
CA ALA A 499 -9.02 12.44 14.56
C ALA A 499 -9.66 12.30 15.94
N LEU A 500 -8.87 11.98 16.97
CA LEU A 500 -9.33 11.91 18.36
C LEU A 500 -9.88 13.26 18.86
N LEU A 501 -9.25 14.36 18.48
CA LEU A 501 -9.69 15.70 18.86
C LEU A 501 -10.96 16.13 18.10
N SER A 502 -11.18 15.61 16.89
CA SER A 502 -12.34 15.99 16.06
C SER A 502 -13.57 15.10 16.25
N ASN A 503 -13.43 13.90 16.82
CA ASN A 503 -14.54 12.98 17.03
C ASN A 503 -14.48 12.39 18.45
N PRO A 504 -15.35 12.83 19.39
CA PRO A 504 -15.36 12.36 20.77
C PRO A 504 -15.78 10.89 20.91
N ASN A 505 -16.33 10.26 19.87
CA ASN A 505 -16.66 8.83 19.86
C ASN A 505 -15.41 7.93 19.69
N LEU A 506 -14.28 8.49 19.24
CA LEU A 506 -13.05 7.73 19.07
C LEU A 506 -12.32 7.55 20.41
N VAL A 507 -11.83 6.34 20.63
CA VAL A 507 -10.97 5.98 21.76
C VAL A 507 -9.61 5.56 21.21
N GLN A 508 -8.53 6.01 21.86
CA GLN A 508 -7.18 5.65 21.45
C GLN A 508 -6.94 4.14 21.61
N ASN A 509 -6.15 3.56 20.71
CA ASN A 509 -5.68 2.19 20.81
C ASN A 509 -4.76 2.02 22.03
N PRO A 510 -4.76 0.85 22.71
CA PRO A 510 -3.88 0.61 23.85
C PRO A 510 -2.40 0.88 23.51
N GLY A 511 -1.67 1.44 24.48
CA GLY A 511 -0.23 1.70 24.36
C GLY A 511 0.18 3.07 23.79
N TYR A 512 -0.79 3.95 23.49
CA TYR A 512 -0.54 5.27 22.86
C TYR A 512 -1.11 6.46 23.62
#